data_AF-A0A7V8WCR2-F1
#
_entry.id   AF-A0A7V8WCR2-F1
#
_cell.length_a   1.000
_cell.length_b   1.000
_cell.length_c   1.000
_cell.angle_alpha   90.00
_cell.angle_beta   90.00
_cell.angle_gamma   90.00
#
_symmetry.space_group_name_H-M   'P 1'
#
loop_
_entity.id
_entity.type
_entity.pdbx_description
1 polymer ?
#
loop_
_entity_poly.entity_id
_entity_poly.type
_entity_poly.pdbx_seq_one_letter_code
_entity_poly.pdbx_strand_id
1 'polypeptide(L)'
;MPHLEETEFVDLLDGALAPSRVGHVAGCPQCTAQLDTLRDTLACVETNAADEPSPLFWDAFPSRVSAAIDQQPATSWLSRPVFAALACAAALLIVIGVAAFWQSGPVSLDVSLGVLRPTAADGTVAPDDDVEQDAAWAVVRVAADDLDYDEALEAGISAGPGAAERAAMELSADERAELVRLIEREMKRSGA
;
A
#
# COMPACT_ATOMS: atom_id res chain seq x y z
N MET A 1 33.85 -34.82 -2.56
CA MET A 1 32.69 -34.43 -3.39
C MET A 1 31.69 -33.77 -2.47
N PRO A 2 31.11 -32.62 -2.84
CA PRO A 2 30.10 -31.96 -2.01
C PRO A 2 28.81 -32.78 -1.96
N HIS A 3 28.12 -32.75 -0.82
CA HIS A 3 26.78 -33.30 -0.64
C HIS A 3 25.76 -32.55 -1.52
N LEU A 4 24.51 -33.03 -1.55
CA LEU A 4 23.41 -32.31 -2.18
C LEU A 4 23.03 -31.07 -1.36
N GLU A 5 22.73 -29.99 -2.07
CA GLU A 5 22.05 -28.82 -1.50
C GLU A 5 20.55 -29.11 -1.34
N GLU A 6 19.85 -28.31 -0.53
CA GLU A 6 18.44 -28.51 -0.19
C GLU A 6 17.53 -28.48 -1.43
N THR A 7 17.78 -27.55 -2.36
CA THR A 7 17.05 -27.45 -3.63
C THR A 7 17.25 -28.67 -4.52
N GLU A 8 18.44 -29.27 -4.51
CA GLU A 8 18.72 -30.48 -5.29
C GLU A 8 18.01 -31.72 -4.74
N PHE A 9 17.67 -31.74 -3.45
CA PHE A 9 16.78 -32.78 -2.92
C PHE A 9 15.35 -32.63 -3.42
N VAL A 10 14.86 -31.40 -3.60
CA VAL A 10 13.55 -31.14 -4.24
C VAL A 10 13.58 -31.57 -5.69
N ASP A 11 14.62 -31.17 -6.46
CA ASP A 11 14.80 -31.59 -7.84
C ASP A 11 14.90 -33.13 -7.97
N LEU A 12 15.47 -33.80 -6.97
CA LEU A 12 15.53 -35.27 -6.94
C LEU A 12 14.16 -35.91 -6.76
N LEU A 13 13.32 -35.34 -5.89
CA LEU A 13 11.95 -35.81 -5.64
C LEU A 13 11.07 -35.57 -6.87
N ASP A 14 11.26 -34.45 -7.56
CA ASP A 14 10.53 -34.09 -8.79
C ASP A 14 11.06 -34.81 -10.04
N GLY A 15 12.18 -35.55 -9.92
CA GLY A 15 12.81 -36.26 -11.03
C GLY A 15 13.56 -35.37 -12.03
N ALA A 16 13.85 -34.12 -11.65
CA ALA A 16 14.57 -33.14 -12.44
C ALA A 16 16.09 -33.13 -12.20
N LEU A 17 16.59 -33.86 -11.20
CA LEU A 17 18.02 -33.84 -10.84
C LEU A 17 18.92 -34.47 -11.93
N ALA A 18 20.07 -33.85 -12.18
CA ALA A 18 21.06 -34.33 -13.13
C ALA A 18 21.54 -35.79 -12.82
N PRO A 19 21.70 -36.67 -13.82
CA PRO A 19 22.04 -38.09 -13.60
C PRO A 19 23.33 -38.33 -12.80
N SER A 20 24.32 -37.44 -12.94
CA SER A 20 25.59 -37.52 -12.19
C SER A 20 25.37 -37.31 -10.69
N ARG A 21 24.43 -36.45 -10.29
CA ARG A 21 24.08 -36.19 -8.89
C ARG A 21 23.18 -37.31 -8.33
N VAL A 22 22.29 -37.89 -9.14
CA VAL A 22 21.53 -39.10 -8.77
C VAL A 22 22.48 -40.26 -8.42
N GLY A 23 23.53 -40.47 -9.23
CA GLY A 23 24.56 -41.47 -8.95
C GLY A 23 25.31 -41.23 -7.63
N HIS A 24 25.50 -39.98 -7.23
CA HIS A 24 26.10 -39.64 -5.95
C HIS A 24 25.23 -40.08 -4.77
N VAL A 25 23.91 -39.87 -4.82
CA VAL A 25 22.98 -40.25 -3.74
C VAL A 25 22.99 -41.75 -3.49
N ALA A 26 23.12 -42.57 -4.55
CA ALA A 26 23.24 -44.03 -4.41
C ALA A 26 24.54 -44.47 -3.71
N GLY A 27 25.58 -43.64 -3.73
CA GLY A 27 26.89 -43.92 -3.13
C GLY A 27 27.19 -43.17 -1.83
N CYS A 28 26.32 -42.26 -1.39
CA CYS A 28 26.56 -41.40 -0.24
C CYS A 28 25.53 -41.64 0.88
N PRO A 29 25.89 -42.34 1.98
CA PRO A 29 24.95 -42.70 3.05
C PRO A 29 24.24 -41.51 3.70
N GLN A 30 24.91 -40.35 3.78
CA GLN A 30 24.32 -39.14 4.33
C GLN A 30 23.20 -38.59 3.45
N CYS A 31 23.44 -38.51 2.14
CA CYS A 31 22.42 -38.04 1.20
C CYS A 31 21.28 -39.06 1.06
N THR A 32 21.56 -40.37 1.14
CA THR A 32 20.51 -41.39 1.22
C THR A 32 19.64 -41.20 2.46
N ALA A 33 20.24 -41.04 3.65
CA ALA A 33 19.49 -40.85 4.89
C ALA A 33 18.62 -39.58 4.89
N GLN A 34 19.12 -38.48 4.32
CA GLN A 34 18.35 -37.25 4.14
C GLN A 34 17.17 -37.45 3.18
N LEU A 35 17.38 -38.13 2.06
CA LEU A 35 16.32 -38.43 1.11
C LEU A 35 15.26 -39.35 1.71
N ASP A 36 15.66 -40.36 2.50
CA ASP A 36 14.72 -41.25 3.19
C ASP A 36 13.88 -40.47 4.20
N THR A 37 14.50 -39.55 4.95
CA THR A 37 13.77 -38.65 5.86
C THR A 37 12.73 -37.82 5.11
N LEU A 38 13.08 -37.23 3.96
CA LEU A 38 12.14 -36.46 3.15
C LEU A 38 10.98 -37.33 2.62
N ARG A 39 11.27 -38.54 2.15
CA ARG A 39 10.24 -39.49 1.70
C ARG A 39 9.30 -39.90 2.83
N ASP A 40 9.83 -40.13 4.03
CA ASP A 40 9.01 -40.42 5.20
C ASP A 40 8.09 -39.24 5.55
N THR A 41 8.59 -38.00 5.44
CA THR A 41 7.74 -36.82 5.64
C THR A 41 6.63 -36.70 4.59
N LEU A 42 6.94 -36.94 3.31
CA LEU A 42 5.94 -36.93 2.24
C LEU A 42 4.88 -38.02 2.43
N ALA A 43 5.30 -39.24 2.81
CA ALA A 43 4.38 -40.32 3.14
C ALA A 43 3.46 -39.95 4.32
N CYS A 44 3.97 -39.27 5.34
CA CYS A 44 3.17 -38.78 6.45
C CYS A 44 2.13 -37.74 5.98
N VAL A 45 2.51 -36.81 5.10
CA VAL A 45 1.60 -35.81 4.54
C VAL A 45 0.51 -36.48 3.70
N GLU A 46 0.86 -37.46 2.85
CA GLU A 46 -0.11 -38.21 2.04
C GLU A 46 -1.13 -38.94 2.91
N THR A 47 -0.69 -39.56 4.03
CA THR A 47 -1.62 -40.23 4.96
C THR A 47 -2.56 -39.27 5.69
N ASN A 48 -2.23 -37.99 5.75
CA ASN A 48 -3.04 -36.93 6.35
C ASN A 48 -3.59 -35.97 5.29
N ALA A 49 -3.68 -36.41 4.03
CA ALA A 49 -4.29 -35.62 2.98
C ALA A 49 -5.71 -35.25 3.41
N ALA A 50 -5.99 -33.95 3.51
CA ALA A 50 -7.30 -33.46 3.85
C ALA A 50 -8.28 -33.84 2.74
N ASP A 51 -9.51 -34.21 3.14
CA ASP A 51 -10.60 -34.39 2.18
C ASP A 51 -10.81 -33.08 1.41
N GLU A 52 -11.07 -33.21 0.10
CA GLU A 52 -11.43 -32.07 -0.74
C GLU A 52 -12.60 -31.32 -0.08
N PRO A 53 -12.50 -29.99 0.11
CA PRO A 53 -13.58 -29.24 0.71
C PRO A 53 -14.87 -29.39 -0.11
N SER A 54 -16.01 -29.30 0.57
CA SER A 54 -17.29 -29.37 -0.14
C SER A 54 -17.37 -28.29 -1.22
N PRO A 55 -18.01 -28.52 -2.38
CA PRO A 55 -18.08 -27.51 -3.44
C PRO A 55 -18.66 -26.17 -2.97
N LEU A 56 -19.56 -26.21 -1.98
CA LEU A 56 -20.17 -25.02 -1.36
C LEU A 56 -19.25 -24.27 -0.38
N PHE A 57 -18.12 -24.86 0.01
CA PHE A 57 -17.14 -24.21 0.87
C PHE A 57 -16.63 -22.93 0.22
N TRP A 58 -16.33 -22.97 -1.08
CA TRP A 58 -15.78 -21.84 -1.82
C TRP A 58 -16.80 -20.71 -2.00
N ASP A 59 -18.08 -21.05 -2.17
CA ASP A 59 -19.16 -20.04 -2.22
C ASP A 59 -19.31 -19.29 -0.89
N ALA A 60 -19.13 -20.01 0.23
CA ALA A 60 -19.28 -19.45 1.57
C ALA A 60 -17.98 -18.83 2.13
N PHE A 61 -16.82 -19.12 1.56
CA PHE A 61 -15.54 -18.67 2.09
C PHE A 61 -15.38 -17.15 2.11
N PRO A 62 -15.67 -16.40 1.02
CA PRO A 62 -15.55 -14.94 1.02
C PRO A 62 -16.43 -14.28 2.08
N SER A 63 -17.68 -14.74 2.21
CA SER A 63 -18.62 -14.16 3.20
C SER A 63 -18.17 -14.40 4.64
N ARG A 64 -17.56 -15.56 4.93
CA ARG A 64 -16.97 -15.85 6.25
C ARG A 64 -15.77 -14.97 6.54
N VAL A 65 -14.89 -14.74 5.56
CA VAL A 65 -13.73 -13.86 5.71
C VAL A 65 -14.18 -12.42 5.95
N SER A 66 -15.11 -11.89 5.15
CA SER A 66 -15.67 -10.55 5.35
C SER A 66 -16.32 -10.41 6.73
N ALA A 67 -17.16 -11.37 7.12
CA ALA A 67 -17.79 -11.36 8.43
C ALA A 67 -16.76 -11.41 9.58
N ALA A 68 -15.64 -12.11 9.42
CA ALA A 68 -14.57 -12.16 10.41
C ALA A 68 -13.79 -10.83 10.50
N ILE A 69 -13.55 -10.17 9.36
CA ILE A 69 -12.95 -8.83 9.30
C ILE A 69 -13.87 -7.81 9.97
N ASP A 70 -15.17 -7.82 9.66
CA ASP A 70 -16.15 -6.91 10.25
C ASP A 70 -16.32 -7.12 11.77
N GLN A 71 -16.08 -8.34 12.25
CA GLN A 71 -16.10 -8.69 13.68
C GLN A 71 -14.81 -8.33 14.41
N GLN A 72 -13.73 -7.95 13.72
CA GLN A 72 -12.55 -7.43 14.41
C GLN A 72 -12.91 -6.08 15.04
N PRO A 73 -12.81 -5.94 16.38
CA PRO A 73 -13.05 -4.66 17.00
C PRO A 73 -12.02 -3.69 16.43
N ALA A 74 -12.49 -2.65 15.75
CA ALA A 74 -11.61 -1.55 15.35
C ALA A 74 -10.95 -1.05 16.62
N THR A 75 -9.65 -1.36 16.80
CA THR A 75 -8.80 -0.79 17.84
C THR A 75 -8.52 0.65 17.43
N SER A 76 -9.59 1.44 17.52
CA SER A 76 -9.62 2.87 17.27
C SER A 76 -8.86 3.53 18.42
N TRP A 77 -7.55 3.59 18.28
CA TRP A 77 -6.68 4.43 19.10
C TRP A 77 -7.14 5.91 19.08
N LEU A 78 -7.86 6.33 18.03
CA LEU A 78 -8.49 7.64 17.88
C LEU A 78 -9.78 7.85 18.72
N SER A 79 -10.48 6.81 19.17
CA SER A 79 -11.70 6.96 20.00
C SER A 79 -11.38 7.13 21.48
N ARG A 80 -10.10 7.27 21.84
CA ARG A 80 -9.71 7.64 23.20
C ARG A 80 -10.13 9.11 23.44
N PRO A 81 -10.84 9.40 24.55
CA PRO A 81 -11.37 10.75 24.83
C PRO A 81 -10.29 11.83 24.94
N VAL A 82 -9.03 11.43 25.10
CA VAL A 82 -7.86 12.31 25.10
C VAL A 82 -7.66 13.00 23.75
N PHE A 83 -7.90 12.32 22.62
CA PHE A 83 -7.76 12.92 21.29
C PHE A 83 -8.93 13.86 20.94
N ALA A 84 -10.13 13.57 21.43
CA ALA A 84 -11.29 14.47 21.28
C ALA A 84 -11.06 15.81 22.00
N ALA A 85 -10.48 15.78 23.21
CA ALA A 85 -10.12 17.01 23.94
C ALA A 85 -9.02 17.80 23.22
N LEU A 86 -8.05 17.10 22.61
CA LEU A 86 -6.94 17.71 21.87
C LEU A 86 -7.40 18.33 20.54
N ALA A 87 -8.33 17.70 19.85
CA ALA A 87 -8.97 18.24 18.64
C ALA A 87 -9.78 19.51 18.95
N CYS A 88 -10.56 19.53 20.04
CA CYS A 88 -11.27 20.73 20.47
C CYS A 88 -10.31 21.87 20.83
N ALA A 89 -9.21 21.57 21.52
CA ALA A 89 -8.19 22.57 21.86
C ALA A 89 -7.48 23.13 20.62
N ALA A 90 -7.13 22.26 19.66
CA ALA A 90 -6.54 22.67 18.40
C ALA A 90 -7.49 23.55 17.57
N ALA A 91 -8.77 23.17 17.46
CA ALA A 91 -9.78 23.98 16.78
C ALA A 91 -9.95 25.35 17.44
N LEU A 92 -9.93 25.41 18.78
CA LEU A 92 -10.03 26.67 19.52
C LEU A 92 -8.82 27.57 19.28
N LEU A 93 -7.61 26.99 19.23
CA LEU A 93 -6.37 27.72 18.91
C LEU A 93 -6.36 28.24 17.47
N ILE A 94 -6.89 27.48 16.52
CA ILE A 94 -7.02 27.92 15.12
C ILE A 94 -8.01 29.10 15.03
N VAL A 95 -9.16 29.00 15.70
CA VAL A 95 -10.16 30.10 15.72
C VAL A 95 -9.57 31.35 16.37
N ILE A 96 -8.83 31.22 17.47
CA ILE A 96 -8.14 32.34 18.13
C ILE A 96 -7.06 32.93 17.24
N GLY A 97 -6.27 32.09 16.56
CA GLY A 97 -5.22 32.51 15.64
C GLY A 97 -5.77 33.27 14.44
N VAL A 98 -6.85 32.77 13.83
CA VAL A 98 -7.55 33.44 12.73
C VAL A 98 -8.16 34.76 13.21
N ALA A 99 -8.83 34.78 14.35
CA ALA A 99 -9.41 36.02 14.89
C ALA A 99 -8.32 37.08 15.21
N ALA A 100 -7.18 36.66 15.78
CA ALA A 100 -6.05 37.53 16.08
C ALA A 100 -5.36 38.04 14.81
N PHE A 101 -5.26 37.21 13.77
CA PHE A 101 -4.70 37.58 12.47
C PHE A 101 -5.57 38.62 11.77
N TRP A 102 -6.90 38.52 11.89
CA TRP A 102 -7.83 39.49 11.29
C TRP A 102 -7.92 40.82 12.07
N GLN A 103 -7.63 40.81 13.37
CA GLN A 103 -7.57 42.01 14.20
C GLN A 103 -6.22 42.73 14.12
N SER A 104 -5.15 42.00 13.79
CA SER A 104 -3.83 42.58 13.58
C SER A 104 -3.76 43.10 12.15
N GLY A 105 -4.13 44.38 11.95
CA GLY A 105 -3.82 45.10 10.71
C GLY A 105 -2.33 44.93 10.34
N PRO A 106 -1.95 45.06 9.05
CA PRO A 106 -0.61 44.72 8.56
C PRO A 106 0.45 45.36 9.46
N VAL A 107 1.17 44.51 10.19
CA VAL A 107 2.28 44.93 11.04
C VAL A 107 3.32 45.52 10.11
N SER A 108 3.41 46.84 10.09
CA SER A 108 4.46 47.55 9.37
C SER A 108 5.75 47.34 10.16
N LEU A 109 6.47 46.27 9.85
CA LEU A 109 7.84 46.10 10.29
C LEU A 109 8.68 47.11 9.50
N ASP A 110 9.04 48.21 10.15
CA ASP A 110 10.03 49.15 9.61
C ASP A 110 11.41 48.48 9.68
N VAL A 111 11.69 47.64 8.70
CA VAL A 111 12.98 47.01 8.50
C VAL A 111 13.86 47.99 7.75
N SER A 112 14.69 48.74 8.48
CA SER A 112 15.77 49.51 7.91
C SER A 112 16.89 48.56 7.45
N LEU A 113 16.77 48.06 6.23
CA LEU A 113 17.79 47.24 5.57
C LEU A 113 18.83 48.16 4.93
N GLY A 114 20.01 48.20 5.54
CA GLY A 114 21.22 48.61 4.85
C GLY A 114 21.40 47.78 3.59
N VAL A 115 21.53 48.46 2.46
CA VAL A 115 21.71 47.87 1.13
C VAL A 115 22.96 47.00 1.12
N LEU A 116 22.75 45.69 1.17
CA LEU A 116 23.55 44.76 0.40
C LEU A 116 22.59 44.10 -0.59
N ARG A 117 23.05 44.01 -1.84
CA ARG A 117 22.28 43.56 -3.00
C ARG A 117 22.70 42.11 -3.30
N PRO A 118 21.87 41.11 -2.99
CA PRO A 118 21.88 39.82 -3.67
C PRO A 118 20.69 39.75 -4.64
N THR A 119 20.97 39.20 -5.81
CA THR A 119 20.07 38.96 -6.94
C THR A 119 18.78 38.26 -6.52
N ALA A 120 17.64 38.85 -6.90
CA ALA A 120 16.32 38.28 -6.72
C ALA A 120 16.16 36.97 -7.50
N ALA A 121 15.94 35.88 -6.77
CA ALA A 121 15.03 34.84 -7.21
C ALA A 121 13.66 35.23 -6.62
N ASP A 122 12.80 35.75 -7.48
CA ASP A 122 11.41 36.05 -7.17
C ASP A 122 10.62 34.73 -7.22
N GLY A 123 9.78 34.51 -6.22
CA GLY A 123 9.11 33.23 -6.01
C GLY A 123 8.14 33.27 -4.84
N THR A 124 7.21 34.23 -4.91
CA THR A 124 5.96 34.19 -4.14
C THR A 124 5.15 32.99 -4.65
N VAL A 125 5.06 31.92 -3.87
CA VAL A 125 4.19 30.78 -4.18
C VAL A 125 2.74 31.19 -3.88
N ALA A 126 2.05 31.69 -4.89
CA ALA A 126 0.60 31.54 -4.97
C ALA A 126 0.28 30.03 -5.05
N PRO A 127 -0.87 29.55 -4.55
CA PRO A 127 -1.30 28.19 -4.86
C PRO A 127 -1.47 28.12 -6.38
N ASP A 128 -0.51 27.48 -7.03
CA ASP A 128 -0.58 27.21 -8.46
C ASP A 128 -1.62 26.11 -8.63
N ASP A 129 -2.74 26.44 -9.27
CA ASP A 129 -3.78 25.45 -9.64
C ASP A 129 -3.26 24.45 -10.69
N ASP A 130 -2.01 24.61 -11.15
CA ASP A 130 -1.35 23.74 -12.09
C ASP A 130 -0.51 22.67 -11.37
N VAL A 131 -1.21 21.61 -10.94
CA VAL A 131 -0.61 20.40 -10.35
C VAL A 131 0.45 19.78 -11.30
N GLU A 132 0.37 20.05 -12.61
CA GLU A 132 1.34 19.56 -13.59
C GLU A 132 2.72 20.22 -13.46
N GLN A 133 2.81 21.42 -12.86
CA GLN A 133 4.05 22.17 -12.66
C GLN A 133 4.57 22.13 -11.21
N ASP A 134 3.83 21.52 -10.28
CA ASP A 134 4.26 21.42 -8.89
C ASP A 134 5.47 20.47 -8.75
N ALA A 135 6.57 21.01 -8.23
CA ALA A 135 7.81 20.28 -7.96
C ALA A 135 7.62 19.14 -6.94
N ALA A 136 6.67 19.26 -6.01
CA ALA A 136 6.32 18.19 -5.09
C ALA A 136 5.68 17.01 -5.83
N TRP A 137 4.81 17.29 -6.81
CA TRP A 137 4.15 16.28 -7.64
C TRP A 137 5.04 15.73 -8.76
N ALA A 138 6.11 16.42 -9.13
CA ALA A 138 7.10 15.92 -10.08
C ALA A 138 7.78 14.63 -9.57
N VAL A 139 8.11 14.57 -8.27
CA VAL A 139 8.71 13.36 -7.67
C VAL A 139 7.73 12.19 -7.69
N VAL A 140 6.46 12.44 -7.37
CA VAL A 140 5.41 11.41 -7.39
C VAL A 140 5.19 10.87 -8.79
N ARG A 141 5.20 11.73 -9.81
CA ARG A 141 5.08 11.30 -11.22
C ARG A 141 6.25 10.45 -11.68
N VAL A 142 7.48 10.86 -11.37
CA VAL A 142 8.67 10.05 -11.71
C VAL A 142 8.60 8.69 -11.02
N ALA A 143 8.18 8.65 -9.75
CA ALA A 143 8.01 7.38 -9.05
C ALA A 143 6.84 6.53 -9.59
N ALA A 144 5.79 7.17 -10.10
CA ALA A 144 4.63 6.49 -10.69
C ALA A 144 4.91 5.98 -12.11
N ASP A 145 5.77 6.65 -12.88
CA ASP A 145 6.17 6.26 -14.24
C ASP A 145 6.99 4.95 -14.23
N ASP A 146 7.77 4.74 -13.17
CA ASP A 146 8.52 3.51 -12.92
C ASP A 146 7.67 2.38 -12.28
N LEU A 147 6.40 2.64 -11.97
CA LEU A 147 5.55 1.72 -11.22
C LEU A 147 4.76 0.82 -12.18
N ASP A 148 5.14 -0.46 -12.27
CA ASP A 148 4.39 -1.45 -13.03
C ASP A 148 3.11 -1.83 -12.27
N TYR A 149 1.96 -1.51 -12.86
CA TYR A 149 0.65 -1.79 -12.27
C TYR A 149 0.38 -3.28 -12.11
N ASP A 150 0.91 -4.13 -13.00
CA ASP A 150 0.74 -5.57 -12.92
C ASP A 150 1.61 -6.16 -11.79
N GLU A 151 2.84 -5.67 -11.62
CA GLU A 151 3.72 -6.05 -10.50
C GLU A 151 3.14 -5.59 -9.15
N ALA A 152 2.56 -4.39 -9.08
CA ALA A 152 1.88 -3.88 -7.89
C ALA A 152 0.65 -4.74 -7.52
N LEU A 153 -0.10 -5.22 -8.52
CA LEU A 153 -1.21 -6.14 -8.33
C LEU A 153 -0.73 -7.50 -7.79
N GLU A 154 0.34 -8.06 -8.35
CA GLU A 154 0.95 -9.31 -7.87
C GLU A 154 1.53 -9.18 -6.46
N ALA A 155 2.09 -8.01 -6.13
CA ALA A 155 2.54 -7.68 -4.77
C ALA A 155 1.39 -7.43 -3.78
N GLY A 156 0.13 -7.50 -4.23
CA GLY A 156 -1.06 -7.28 -3.39
C GLY A 156 -1.34 -5.81 -3.06
N ILE A 157 -0.66 -4.87 -3.72
CA ILE A 157 -0.85 -3.43 -3.60
C ILE A 157 -1.95 -3.01 -4.59
N SER A 158 -3.18 -3.41 -4.28
CA SER A 158 -4.35 -3.03 -5.08
C SER A 158 -5.42 -2.36 -4.23
N ALA A 159 -6.22 -1.51 -4.87
CA ALA A 159 -7.42 -0.98 -4.24
C ALA A 159 -8.37 -2.14 -3.95
N GLY A 160 -8.61 -2.40 -2.66
CA GLY A 160 -9.51 -3.48 -2.26
C GLY A 160 -10.93 -3.30 -2.83
N PRO A 161 -11.70 -4.39 -3.00
CA PRO A 161 -13.09 -4.30 -3.44
C PRO A 161 -13.88 -3.29 -2.57
N GLY A 162 -14.62 -2.38 -3.21
CA GLY A 162 -15.40 -1.36 -2.49
C GLY A 162 -14.61 -0.12 -2.04
N ALA A 163 -13.30 -0.02 -2.35
CA ALA A 163 -12.49 1.12 -1.94
C ALA A 163 -12.93 2.42 -2.62
N ALA A 164 -13.31 2.36 -3.89
CA ALA A 164 -13.81 3.52 -4.63
C ALA A 164 -15.15 4.01 -4.05
N GLU A 165 -16.06 3.10 -3.70
CA GLU A 165 -17.35 3.40 -3.10
C GLU A 165 -17.20 4.01 -1.70
N ARG A 166 -16.25 3.52 -0.90
CA ARG A 166 -15.90 4.13 0.40
C ARG A 166 -15.33 5.53 0.24
N ALA A 167 -14.36 5.71 -0.66
CA ALA A 167 -13.82 7.04 -0.95
C ALA A 167 -14.92 8.01 -1.41
N ALA A 168 -15.85 7.55 -2.26
CA ALA A 168 -16.99 8.34 -2.69
C ALA A 168 -17.97 8.67 -1.55
N MET A 169 -18.09 7.80 -0.54
CA MET A 169 -18.91 8.04 0.65
C MET A 169 -18.28 9.05 1.61
N GLU A 170 -16.94 9.18 1.62
CA GLU A 170 -16.20 10.14 2.47
C GLU A 170 -16.23 11.57 1.93
N LEU A 171 -16.47 11.76 0.62
CA LEU A 171 -16.58 13.08 0.01
C LEU A 171 -17.81 13.85 0.53
N SER A 172 -17.64 15.14 0.81
CA SER A 172 -18.75 16.04 1.10
C SER A 172 -19.66 16.25 -0.13
N ALA A 173 -20.83 16.88 0.07
CA ALA A 173 -21.76 17.16 -1.02
C ALA A 173 -21.14 18.08 -2.09
N ASP A 174 -20.35 19.07 -1.65
CA ASP A 174 -19.69 20.02 -2.53
C ASP A 174 -18.54 19.34 -3.31
N GLU A 175 -17.76 18.48 -2.65
CA GLU A 175 -16.69 17.72 -3.30
C GLU A 175 -17.23 16.70 -4.31
N ARG A 176 -18.36 16.04 -4.01
CA ARG A 176 -19.02 15.15 -4.99
C ARG A 176 -19.51 15.90 -6.22
N ALA A 177 -20.08 17.09 -6.02
CA ALA A 177 -20.51 17.94 -7.14
C ALA A 177 -19.31 18.36 -8.02
N GLU A 178 -18.17 18.67 -7.40
CA GLU A 178 -16.95 19.01 -8.11
C GLU A 178 -16.33 17.81 -8.84
N LEU A 179 -16.33 16.63 -8.22
CA LEU A 179 -15.86 15.39 -8.86
C LEU A 179 -16.68 15.07 -10.12
N VAL A 180 -18.01 15.17 -10.06
CA VAL A 180 -18.89 14.97 -11.23
C VAL A 180 -18.53 15.96 -12.34
N ARG A 181 -18.35 17.23 -11.99
CA ARG A 181 -17.96 18.29 -12.94
C ARG A 181 -16.63 18.00 -13.63
N LEU A 182 -15.65 17.46 -12.89
CA LEU A 182 -14.34 17.09 -13.42
C LEU A 182 -14.43 15.87 -14.35
N ILE A 183 -15.18 14.84 -13.97
CA ILE A 183 -15.38 13.64 -14.81
C ILE A 183 -16.05 14.02 -16.13
N GLU A 184 -17.11 14.85 -16.09
CA GLU A 184 -17.80 15.31 -17.30
C GLU A 184 -16.87 16.12 -18.23
N ARG A 185 -15.98 16.92 -17.65
CA ARG A 185 -14.97 17.66 -18.43
C ARG A 185 -14.00 16.68 -19.11
N GLU A 186 -13.54 15.65 -18.39
CA GLU A 186 -12.57 14.71 -18.92
C GLU A 186 -13.16 13.80 -19.99
N MET A 187 -14.39 13.30 -19.79
CA MET A 187 -15.11 12.53 -20.80
C MET A 187 -15.29 13.33 -22.11
N LYS A 188 -15.50 14.65 -22.03
CA LYS A 188 -15.57 15.53 -23.21
C LYS A 188 -14.21 15.74 -23.87
N ARG A 189 -13.11 15.66 -23.11
CA ARG A 189 -11.73 15.84 -23.60
C ARG A 189 -11.20 14.58 -24.29
N SER A 190 -11.44 13.41 -23.70
CA SER A 190 -10.97 12.11 -24.21
C SER A 190 -11.85 11.52 -25.32
N GLY A 191 -13.06 12.06 -25.52
CA GLY A 191 -13.98 11.68 -26.59
C GLY A 191 -13.83 12.44 -27.91
N ALA A 192 -12.83 13.32 -28.02
CA ALA A 192 -12.46 14.08 -29.22
C ALA A 192 -11.14 13.57 -29.81
#